data_AF-A0A6C0TYA5-F1
#
_entry.id   AF-A0A6C0TYA5-F1
#
_cell.length_a   1.000
_cell.length_b   1.000
_cell.length_c   1.000
_cell.angle_alpha   90.00
_cell.angle_beta   90.00
_cell.angle_gamma   90.00
#
_symmetry.space_group_name_H-M   'P 1'
#
loop_
_entity.id
_entity.type
_entity.pdbx_description
1 polymer ?
#
loop_
_entity_poly.entity_id
_entity_poly.type
_entity_poly.pdbx_seq_one_letter_code
_entity_poly.pdbx_strand_id
1 'polypeptide(L)'
;MATHDLWRWDQALRGAAVTTTEDGAEVPTVALIEPRGCIVFDEDAGKARTGRIRVIIQWRGLTRTRDGLLDGDLVCGDAVATADEGYRRQLIVSSYVIDEAEL
;
A
#
# COMPACT_ATOMS: atom_id res chain seq x y z
N MET A 1 17.00 -11.28 -5.88
CA MET A 1 15.96 -10.24 -6.07
C MET A 1 14.90 -10.34 -4.99
N ALA A 2 14.16 -11.46 -4.91
CA ALA A 2 13.08 -11.66 -3.93
C ALA A 2 13.41 -11.31 -2.46
N THR A 3 14.59 -11.65 -1.95
CA THR A 3 14.97 -11.32 -0.55
C THR A 3 15.09 -9.81 -0.29
N HIS A 4 15.63 -9.06 -1.25
CA HIS A 4 15.76 -7.61 -1.12
C HIS A 4 14.41 -6.91 -1.29
N ASP A 5 13.55 -7.44 -2.16
CA ASP A 5 12.19 -6.94 -2.32
C ASP A 5 11.39 -7.16 -1.03
N LEU A 6 11.48 -8.36 -0.45
CA LEU A 6 10.84 -8.70 0.82
C LEU A 6 11.35 -7.81 1.98
N TRP A 7 12.64 -7.51 2.02
CA TRP A 7 13.20 -6.56 2.97
C TRP A 7 12.64 -5.14 2.77
N ARG A 8 12.56 -4.63 1.54
CA ARG A 8 11.96 -3.31 1.27
C ARG A 8 10.50 -3.24 1.69
N TRP A 9 9.75 -4.33 1.50
CA TRP A 9 8.36 -4.42 1.94
C TRP A 9 8.24 -4.37 3.46
N ASP A 10 9.08 -5.14 4.17
CA ASP A 10 9.14 -5.12 5.63
C ASP A 10 9.49 -3.71 6.15
N GLN A 11 10.46 -3.02 5.54
CA GLN A 11 10.81 -1.65 5.92
C GLN A 11 9.68 -0.65 5.66
N ALA A 12 8.99 -0.76 4.52
CA ALA A 12 7.86 0.11 4.20
C ALA A 12 6.66 -0.11 5.14
N LEU A 13 6.36 -1.36 5.49
CA LEU A 13 5.27 -1.71 6.41
C LEU A 13 5.59 -1.38 7.86
N ARG A 14 6.85 -1.49 8.27
CA ARG A 14 7.26 -1.10 9.63
C ARG A 14 7.01 0.37 9.91
N GLY A 15 6.86 1.21 8.88
CA GLY A 15 6.47 2.62 9.04
C GLY A 15 7.39 3.40 9.98
N ALA A 16 8.60 2.89 10.26
CA ALA A 16 9.52 3.47 11.24
C ALA A 16 10.01 4.86 10.80
N ALA A 17 9.87 5.18 9.52
CA ALA A 17 10.16 6.48 8.93
C ALA A 17 8.95 7.44 8.89
N VAL A 18 7.75 6.99 9.30
CA VAL A 18 6.54 7.82 9.32
C VAL A 18 6.22 8.20 10.76
N THR A 19 6.56 9.44 11.10
CA THR A 19 6.24 10.06 12.38
C THR A 19 5.20 11.15 12.18
N THR A 20 4.49 11.49 13.24
CA THR A 20 3.60 12.66 13.30
C THR A 20 3.89 13.44 14.58
N THR A 21 3.56 14.73 14.61
CA THR A 21 3.71 15.54 15.81
C THR A 21 2.41 15.52 16.62
N GLU A 22 2.47 14.97 17.83
CA GLU A 22 1.40 15.04 18.85
C GLU A 22 1.95 15.78 20.08
N ASP A 23 1.24 16.80 20.55
CA ASP A 23 1.63 17.62 21.72
C ASP A 23 3.08 18.13 21.71
N GLY A 24 3.59 18.43 20.50
CA GLY A 24 4.96 18.93 20.29
C GLY A 24 6.05 17.86 20.28
N ALA A 25 5.70 16.57 20.40
CA ALA A 25 6.60 15.44 20.30
C ALA A 25 6.38 14.66 18.99
N GLU A 26 7.47 14.14 18.40
CA GLU A 26 7.34 13.16 17.32
C GLU A 26 6.92 11.81 17.88
N VAL A 27 5.76 11.33 17.44
CA VAL A 27 5.24 10.00 17.76
C VAL A 27 5.22 9.12 16.51
N PRO A 28 5.64 7.84 16.63
CA PRO A 28 5.63 6.90 15.52
C PRO A 28 4.19 6.51 15.16
N THR A 29 3.85 6.50 13.88
CA THR A 29 2.51 6.07 13.43
C THR A 29 2.41 4.55 13.24
N VAL A 30 3.28 3.78 13.92
CA VAL A 30 3.52 2.36 13.64
C VAL A 30 2.41 1.50 14.22
N ALA A 31 1.31 1.36 13.48
CA ALA A 31 0.27 0.37 13.72
C ALA A 31 -0.62 0.16 12.49
N LEU A 32 -0.96 -1.09 12.23
CA LEU A 32 -1.86 -1.52 11.17
C LEU A 32 -3.15 -2.05 11.80
N ILE A 33 -4.19 -1.22 11.86
CA ILE A 33 -5.51 -1.66 12.33
C ILE A 33 -6.28 -2.18 11.12
N GLU A 34 -6.75 -3.42 11.23
CA GLU A 34 -7.53 -4.13 10.20
C GLU A 34 -6.90 -4.05 8.80
N PRO A 35 -5.65 -4.50 8.61
CA PRO A 35 -5.01 -4.44 7.31
C PRO A 35 -5.79 -5.27 6.27
N ARG A 36 -5.87 -4.72 5.06
CA ARG A 36 -6.46 -5.34 3.88
C ARG A 36 -5.50 -5.17 2.71
N GLY A 37 -5.58 -6.08 1.75
CA GLY A 37 -4.76 -5.98 0.55
C GLY A 37 -5.48 -6.44 -0.70
N CYS A 38 -5.10 -5.84 -1.82
CA CYS A 38 -5.51 -6.23 -3.16
C CYS A 38 -4.28 -6.42 -4.03
N ILE A 39 -4.40 -7.30 -5.02
CA ILE A 39 -3.44 -7.42 -6.11
C ILE A 39 -4.17 -7.05 -7.40
N VAL A 40 -3.63 -6.06 -8.11
CA VAL A 40 -4.15 -5.61 -9.40
C VAL A 40 -3.13 -5.96 -10.46
N PHE A 41 -3.60 -6.56 -11.56
CA PHE A 41 -2.80 -6.80 -12.74
C PHE A 41 -3.31 -5.91 -13.87
N ASP A 42 -2.47 -4.99 -14.32
CA ASP A 42 -2.72 -4.18 -15.52
C ASP A 42 -1.97 -4.86 -16.67
N GLU A 43 -2.70 -5.55 -17.54
CA GLU A 43 -2.13 -6.26 -18.69
C GLU A 43 -1.64 -5.29 -19.78
N ASP A 44 -0.55 -5.64 -20.46
CA ASP A 44 -0.10 -4.92 -21.65
C ASP A 44 -1.00 -5.26 -22.85
N ALA A 45 -1.13 -4.31 -23.79
CA ALA A 45 -2.01 -4.48 -24.94
C ALA A 45 -1.70 -5.77 -25.73
N GLY A 46 -2.65 -6.71 -25.73
CA GLY A 46 -2.53 -7.99 -26.43
C GLY A 46 -1.73 -9.07 -25.68
N LYS A 47 -1.34 -8.84 -24.41
CA LYS A 47 -0.57 -9.79 -23.60
C LYS A 47 -1.30 -10.09 -22.29
N ALA A 48 -1.84 -11.29 -22.13
CA ALA A 48 -2.69 -11.63 -20.99
C ALA A 48 -1.92 -11.93 -19.68
N ARG A 49 -0.59 -12.10 -19.76
CA ARG A 49 0.27 -12.49 -18.62
C ARG A 49 1.51 -11.62 -18.45
N THR A 50 1.74 -10.67 -19.36
CA THR A 50 2.77 -9.63 -19.29
C THR A 50 2.14 -8.29 -18.95
N GLY A 51 2.70 -7.59 -17.97
CA GLY A 51 2.16 -6.31 -17.55
C GLY A 51 2.62 -5.91 -16.15
N ARG A 52 1.91 -4.93 -15.58
CA ARG A 52 2.23 -4.38 -14.26
C ARG A 52 1.38 -5.04 -13.17
N ILE A 53 2.05 -5.58 -12.16
CA ILE A 53 1.41 -6.01 -10.90
C ILE A 53 1.53 -4.88 -9.89
N ARG A 54 0.40 -4.50 -9.28
CA ARG A 54 0.34 -3.60 -8.14
C ARG A 54 -0.20 -4.35 -6.94
N VAL A 55 0.58 -4.40 -5.87
CA VAL A 55 0.14 -4.89 -4.57
C VAL A 55 -0.17 -3.68 -3.71
N ILE A 56 -1.43 -3.58 -3.31
CA ILE A 56 -1.96 -2.47 -2.52
C ILE A 56 -2.25 -3.02 -1.14
N ILE A 57 -1.68 -2.41 -0.11
CA ILE A 57 -1.96 -2.71 1.29
C ILE A 57 -2.56 -1.44 1.90
N GLN A 58 -3.72 -1.57 2.53
CA GLN A 58 -4.43 -0.47 3.18
C GLN A 58 -4.83 -0.85 4.59
N TRP A 59 -4.84 0.13 5.48
CA TRP A 59 -5.17 -0.06 6.89
C TRP A 59 -5.67 1.24 7.51
N ARG A 60 -6.25 1.14 8.71
CA ARG A 60 -6.54 2.29 9.57
C ARG A 60 -5.33 2.57 10.48
N GLY A 61 -4.84 3.80 10.48
CA GLY A 61 -3.80 4.26 11.39
C GLY A 61 -4.35 4.59 12.78
N LEU A 62 -3.45 4.65 13.79
CA LEU A 62 -3.80 5.06 15.15
C LEU A 62 -4.06 6.56 15.27
N THR A 63 -3.22 7.36 14.61
CA THR A 63 -3.26 8.83 14.66
C THR A 63 -3.80 9.39 13.35
N ARG A 64 -4.56 10.48 13.44
CA ARG A 64 -5.01 11.25 12.28
C ARG A 64 -3.83 11.98 11.64
N THR A 65 -3.66 11.84 10.33
CA THR A 65 -2.72 12.64 9.53
C THR A 65 -3.42 13.10 8.24
N ARG A 66 -2.67 13.38 7.17
CA ARG A 66 -3.24 13.45 5.82
C ARG A 66 -3.85 12.11 5.44
N ASP A 67 -4.95 12.15 4.68
CA ASP A 67 -5.57 10.95 4.15
C ASP A 67 -4.65 10.25 3.15
N GLY A 68 -4.52 8.93 3.30
CA GLY A 68 -3.62 8.11 2.49
C GLY A 68 -4.23 7.59 1.19
N LEU A 69 -5.51 7.85 0.94
CA LEU A 69 -6.19 7.52 -0.31
C LEU A 69 -6.39 8.81 -1.11
N LEU A 70 -6.16 8.74 -2.41
CA LEU A 70 -6.42 9.79 -3.39
C LEU A 70 -7.71 9.48 -4.17
N ASP A 71 -8.28 10.51 -4.81
CA ASP A 71 -9.45 10.34 -5.66
C ASP A 71 -9.17 9.33 -6.79
N GLY A 72 -10.01 8.31 -6.89
CA GLY A 72 -9.88 7.23 -7.87
C GLY A 72 -9.00 6.05 -7.44
N ASP A 73 -8.41 6.08 -6.25
CA ASP A 73 -7.70 4.92 -5.73
C ASP A 73 -8.64 3.72 -5.49
N LEU A 74 -8.12 2.52 -5.78
CA LEU A 74 -8.81 1.28 -5.45
C LEU A 74 -8.85 1.12 -3.93
N VAL A 75 -10.05 0.84 -3.39
CA VAL A 75 -10.24 0.55 -1.97
C VAL A 75 -10.31 -0.96 -1.74
N CYS A 76 -9.40 -1.46 -0.90
CA CYS A 76 -9.27 -2.85 -0.53
C CYS A 76 -10.19 -3.20 0.64
N GLY A 77 -11.48 -3.34 0.33
CA GLY A 77 -12.51 -3.79 1.27
C GLY A 77 -13.01 -2.72 2.24
N ASP A 78 -14.01 -3.11 3.04
CA ASP A 78 -14.89 -2.15 3.73
C ASP A 78 -14.25 -1.45 4.92
N ALA A 79 -13.28 -2.09 5.59
CA ALA A 79 -12.62 -1.51 6.78
C ALA A 79 -11.88 -0.20 6.45
N VAL A 80 -11.32 -0.09 5.24
CA VAL A 80 -10.66 1.13 4.76
C VAL A 80 -11.68 2.10 4.18
N ALA A 81 -12.70 1.58 3.49
CA ALA A 81 -13.77 2.39 2.90
C ALA A 81 -14.55 3.20 3.95
N THR A 82 -14.76 2.60 5.13
CA THR A 82 -15.56 3.16 6.23
C THR A 82 -14.73 3.89 7.29
N ALA A 83 -13.40 3.84 7.20
CA ALA A 83 -12.53 4.58 8.10
C ALA A 83 -12.56 6.09 7.80
N ASP A 84 -12.53 6.90 8.86
CA ASP A 84 -12.50 8.36 8.77
C ASP A 84 -11.33 8.87 7.92
N GLU A 85 -11.61 9.89 7.11
CA GLU A 85 -10.60 10.62 6.34
C GLU A 85 -9.47 11.11 7.25
N GLY A 86 -8.23 10.82 6.86
CA GLY A 86 -7.03 11.15 7.64
C GLY A 86 -6.53 10.01 8.53
N TYR A 87 -7.33 8.97 8.76
CA TYR A 87 -6.87 7.72 9.39
C TYR A 87 -6.57 6.63 8.37
N ARG A 88 -7.02 6.78 7.12
CA ARG A 88 -6.74 5.79 6.08
C ARG A 88 -5.28 5.87 5.65
N ARG A 89 -4.66 4.71 5.50
CA ARG A 89 -3.26 4.55 5.10
C ARG A 89 -3.17 3.58 3.95
N GLN A 90 -2.20 3.81 3.07
CA GLN A 90 -1.95 2.96 1.93
C GLN A 90 -0.45 2.83 1.67
N LEU A 91 -0.06 1.63 1.27
CA LEU A 91 1.21 1.32 0.64
C LEU A 91 0.90 0.66 -0.71
N ILE A 92 1.43 1.22 -1.79
CA ILE A 92 1.37 0.61 -3.12
C ILE A 92 2.77 0.17 -3.52
N VAL A 93 2.95 -1.12 -3.76
CA VAL A 93 4.16 -1.64 -4.35
C VAL A 93 3.86 -2.13 -5.75
N SER A 94 4.64 -1.66 -6.72
CA SER A 94 4.48 -2.05 -8.12
C SER A 94 5.69 -2.84 -8.59
N SER A 95 5.43 -3.86 -9.40
CA SER A 95 6.44 -4.59 -10.16
C SER A 95 5.93 -4.83 -11.58
N TYR A 96 6.84 -5.09 -12.50
CA TYR A 96 6.51 -5.46 -13.87
C TYR A 96 6.92 -6.91 -14.10
N VAL A 97 6.04 -7.69 -14.69
CA VAL A 97 6.24 -9.11 -14.98
C VAL A 97 6.14 -9.35 -16.47
N ILE A 98 6.97 -10.26 -16.97
CA ILE A 98 7.01 -10.67 -18.36
C ILE A 98 6.80 -12.18 -18.39
N ASP A 99 5.84 -12.63 -19.17
CA ASP A 99 5.72 -14.03 -19.56
C ASP A 99 6.57 -14.25 -20.82
N GLU A 100 7.53 -15.17 -20.75
CA GLU A 100 8.41 -15.50 -21.87
C GLU A 100 7.63 -16.01 -23.10
N ALA A 101 6.44 -16.60 -22.90
CA ALA A 101 5.57 -17.05 -23.99
C ALA A 101 4.84 -15.90 -24.71
N GLU A 102 4.90 -14.68 -24.19
CA GLU A 102 4.24 -13.48 -24.73
C GLU A 102 5.25 -12.41 -25.17
N LEU A 103 6.54 -12.74 -25.26
CA LEU A 103 7.59 -11.86 -25.77
C LEU A 103 7.40 -11.56 -27.25
#